data_AF-A0A1F7X3W8-F1
#
_entry.id   AF-A0A1F7X3W8-F1
#
_cell.length_a   1.000
_cell.length_b   1.000
_cell.length_c   1.000
_cell.angle_alpha   90.00
_cell.angle_beta   90.00
_cell.angle_gamma   90.00
#
_symmetry.space_group_name_H-M   'P 1'
#
loop_
_entity.id
_entity.type
_entity.pdbx_description
1 polymer ?
#
loop_
_entity_poly.entity_id
_entity_poly.type
_entity_poly.pdbx_seq_one_letter_code
_entity_poly.pdbx_strand_id
1 'polypeptide(L)' 'MNLDTFLGISIWSIVKIFVMFANLIYIVFALVMVRQVKLMTDTLELGYEKIIIGFSYVNLTFAILVIIYSFLTL' A
#
# COMPACT_ATOMS: atom_id res chain seq x y z
N MET A 1 4.29 8.94 -33.31
CA MET A 1 5.09 8.14 -32.37
C MET A 1 4.10 7.27 -31.62
N ASN A 2 4.06 5.96 -31.91
CA ASN A 2 3.17 5.06 -31.19
C ASN A 2 3.64 5.03 -29.73
N LEU A 3 2.80 5.49 -28.80
CA LEU A 3 3.09 5.54 -27.36
C LEU A 3 3.20 4.14 -26.73
N ASP A 4 3.13 3.09 -27.54
CA ASP A 4 3.12 1.70 -27.08
C ASP A 4 4.53 1.13 -26.91
N THR A 5 5.54 1.69 -27.60
CA THR A 5 6.90 1.15 -27.61
C THR A 5 7.95 2.25 -27.53
N PHE A 6 8.76 2.20 -26.46
CA PHE A 6 9.98 2.98 -26.32
C PHE A 6 11.15 1.99 -26.26
N LEU A 7 12.10 2.07 -27.21
CA LEU A 7 13.27 1.17 -27.29
C LEU A 7 12.94 -0.34 -27.44
N GLY A 8 11.78 -0.69 -28.01
CA GLY A 8 11.35 -2.09 -28.16
C GLY A 8 10.81 -2.74 -26.88
N ILE A 9 10.75 -1.99 -25.78
CA ILE A 9 10.10 -2.39 -24.53
C ILE A 9 8.71 -1.74 -24.49
N SER A 10 7.70 -2.53 -24.11
CA SER A 10 6.36 -2.00 -23.86
C SER A 10 6.40 -1.08 -22.65
N ILE A 11 5.93 0.17 -22.82
CA ILE A 11 5.87 1.16 -21.73
C ILE A 11 5.07 0.62 -20.54
N TRP A 12 4.05 -0.21 -20.80
CA TRP A 12 3.25 -0.87 -19.77
C TRP A 12 4.05 -1.82 -18.87
N SER A 13 5.06 -2.50 -19.41
CA SER A 13 5.91 -3.40 -18.61
C SER A 13 6.78 -2.61 -17.63
N ILE A 14 7.26 -1.42 -18.02
CA ILE A 14 8.02 -0.53 -17.15
C ILE A 14 7.13 0.01 -16.03
N VAL A 15 5.91 0.44 -16.37
CA VAL A 15 4.92 0.92 -15.40
C VAL A 15 4.59 -0.16 -14.37
N LYS A 16 4.35 -1.42 -14.80
CA LYS A 16 4.08 -2.55 -13.90
C LYS A 16 5.17 -2.70 -12.83
N ILE A 17 6.44 -2.72 -13.25
CA ILE A 17 7.58 -2.88 -12.34
C ILE A 17 7.63 -1.74 -11.32
N PHE A 18 7.47 -0.50 -11.78
CA PHE A 18 7.46 0.67 -10.89
C PHE A 18 6.30 0.65 -9.89
N VAL A 19 5.10 0.30 -10.35
CA VAL A 19 3.90 0.21 -9.49
C VAL A 19 4.07 -0.89 -8.45
N MET A 20 4.59 -2.06 -8.83
CA MET A 20 4.87 -3.15 -7.87
C MET A 20 5.90 -2.73 -6.82
N PHE A 21 6.98 -2.06 -7.25
CA PHE A 21 8.01 -1.56 -6.34
C PHE A 21 7.47 -0.50 -5.37
N ALA A 22 6.69 0.46 -5.85
CA ALA A 22 6.06 1.48 -5.02
C ALA A 22 5.09 0.86 -3.99
N ASN A 23 4.30 -0.14 -4.39
CA ASN A 23 3.40 -0.84 -3.47
C ASN A 23 4.15 -1.62 -2.37
N LEU A 24 5.32 -2.21 -2.68
CA LEU A 24 6.16 -2.84 -1.67
C LEU A 24 6.60 -1.85 -0.58
N ILE A 25 7.03 -0.66 -0.99
CA ILE A 25 7.39 0.42 -0.07
C ILE A 25 6.16 0.86 0.75
N TYR A 26 5.00 0.98 0.09
CA TYR A 26 3.76 1.35 0.76
C TYR A 26 3.33 0.36 1.84
N ILE A 27 3.57 -0.94 1.67
CA ILE A 27 3.30 -1.95 2.72
C ILE A 27 4.17 -1.70 3.96
N VAL A 28 5.45 -1.40 3.77
CA VAL A 28 6.34 -1.05 4.90
C VAL A 28 5.82 0.19 5.62
N PHE A 29 5.40 1.20 4.86
CA PHE A 29 4.75 2.39 5.42
C PHE A 29 3.47 2.05 6.19
N ALA A 30 2.60 1.22 5.64
CA ALA A 30 1.36 0.79 6.30
C ALA A 30 1.64 0.04 7.62
N LEU A 31 2.69 -0.79 7.67
CA LEU A 31 3.13 -1.45 8.90
C LEU A 31 3.58 -0.44 9.96
N VAL A 32 4.34 0.58 9.57
CA VAL A 32 4.74 1.67 10.47
C VAL A 32 3.51 2.43 10.97
N MET A 33 2.55 2.72 10.09
CA MET A 33 1.32 3.41 10.46
C MET A 33 0.52 2.66 11.53
N VAL A 34 0.41 1.33 11.46
CA VAL A 34 -0.27 0.54 12.52
C VAL A 34 0.42 0.75 13.87
N ARG A 35 1.75 0.76 13.90
CA ARG A 35 2.51 1.02 15.15
C ARG A 35 2.26 2.43 15.66
N GLN A 36 2.25 3.42 14.78
CA GLN A 36 2.04 4.82 15.15
C GLN A 36 0.62 5.05 15.68
N VAL A 37 -0.39 4.46 15.03
CA VAL A 37 -1.78 4.55 15.50
C VAL A 37 -1.89 3.97 16.90
N LYS A 38 -1.29 2.81 17.16
CA LYS A 38 -1.30 2.20 18.49
C LYS A 38 -0.69 3.12 19.55
N LEU A 39 0.51 3.66 19.30
CA LEU A 39 1.20 4.58 20.22
C LEU A 39 0.41 5.86 20.48
N MET A 40 -0.29 6.38 19.46
CA MET A 40 -1.14 7.56 19.61
C MET A 40 -2.43 7.25 20.39
N THR A 41 -3.03 6.08 20.18
CA THR A 41 -4.24 5.69 20.92
C THR A 41 -3.95 5.37 22.38
N ASP A 42 -2.71 5.01 22.74
CA ASP A 42 -2.33 4.76 24.14
C ASP A 42 -2.35 6.06 25.00
N THR A 43 -2.39 7.24 24.38
CA THR A 43 -2.45 8.54 25.12
C THR A 43 -3.83 9.17 25.12
N LEU A 44 -4.72 8.73 24.23
CA LEU A 44 -6.06 9.28 24.03
C LEU A 44 -7.09 8.31 24.62
N GLU A 45 -7.38 8.43 25.91
CA GLU A 45 -8.45 7.69 26.61
C GLU A 45 -9.84 8.20 26.16
N LEU A 46 -10.20 7.92 24.91
CA LEU A 46 -11.45 8.34 24.27
C LEU A 46 -12.51 7.23 24.24
N GLY A 47 -12.16 6.00 24.61
CA GLY A 47 -13.05 4.82 24.61
C GLY A 47 -13.25 4.17 23.23
N TYR A 48 -12.62 4.71 22.18
CA TYR A 48 -12.72 4.24 20.79
C TYR A 48 -11.40 3.71 20.22
N GLU A 49 -10.39 3.49 21.07
CA GLU A 49 -9.02 3.12 20.69
C GLU A 49 -9.01 1.84 19.85
N LYS A 50 -9.79 0.83 20.26
CA LYS A 50 -9.88 -0.47 19.56
C LYS A 50 -10.41 -0.33 18.14
N ILE A 51 -11.35 0.59 17.90
CA ILE A 51 -11.91 0.82 16.55
C ILE A 51 -10.87 1.48 15.67
N ILE A 52 -10.19 2.51 16.18
CA ILE A 52 -9.15 3.25 15.45
C ILE A 52 -7.98 2.33 15.09
N ILE A 53 -7.51 1.53 16.05
CA ILE A 53 -6.49 0.51 15.81
C ILE A 53 -6.99 -0.51 14.79
N GLY A 54 -8.25 -0.96 14.88
CA GLY A 54 -8.87 -1.85 13.90
C GLY A 54 -8.82 -1.31 12.47
N PHE A 55 -9.16 -0.03 12.27
CA PHE A 55 -9.05 0.63 10.96
C PHE A 55 -7.62 0.66 10.42
N SER A 56 -6.61 0.81 11.29
CA SER A 56 -5.21 0.75 10.85
C SER A 56 -4.82 -0.63 10.31
N TYR A 57 -5.32 -1.71 10.91
CA TYR A 57 -5.13 -3.06 10.39
C TYR A 57 -5.89 -3.30 9.09
N VAL A 58 -7.12 -2.76 8.95
CA VAL A 58 -7.86 -2.83 7.68
C VAL A 58 -7.09 -2.15 6.55
N ASN A 59 -6.50 -0.99 6.80
CA ASN A 59 -5.66 -0.30 5.82
C ASN A 59 -4.43 -1.14 5.42
N LEU A 60 -3.77 -1.77 6.39
CA LEU A 60 -2.66 -2.68 6.12
C LEU A 60 -3.10 -3.88 5.27
N THR A 61 -4.23 -4.50 5.60
CA THR A 61 -4.79 -5.60 4.81
C THR A 61 -5.11 -5.14 3.39
N PHE A 62 -5.70 -3.95 3.22
CA PHE A 62 -5.95 -3.38 1.89
C PHE A 62 -4.66 -3.17 1.09
N ALA A 63 -3.59 -2.67 1.72
CA ALA A 63 -2.29 -2.53 1.06
C ALA A 63 -1.76 -3.88 0.52
N ILE A 64 -1.93 -4.95 1.29
CA ILE A 64 -1.57 -6.32 0.88
C ILE A 64 -2.47 -6.81 -0.27
N LEU A 65 -3.76 -6.51 -0.24
CA LEU A 65 -4.67 -6.89 -1.33
C LEU A 65 -4.34 -6.13 -2.63
N VAL A 66 -3.96 -4.86 -2.54
CA VAL A 66 -3.60 -4.04 -3.70
C VAL A 66 -2.33 -4.57 -4.38
N ILE A 67 -1.32 -5.03 -3.64
CA ILE A 67 -0.13 -5.61 -4.27
C ILE A 67 -0.45 -6.93 -4.99
N ILE A 68 -1.33 -7.76 -4.42
CA ILE A 68 -1.78 -9.00 -5.06
C ILE A 68 -2.57 -8.66 -6.33
N TYR A 69 -3.49 -7.71 -6.26
CA TYR A 69 -4.26 -7.24 -7.40
C TYR A 69 -3.35 -6.69 -8.51
N SER A 70 -2.40 -5.83 -8.14
CA SER A 70 -1.42 -5.25 -9.06
C SER A 70 -0.55 -6.31 -9.74
N PHE A 71 -0.32 -7.47 -9.11
CA PHE A 71 0.42 -8.57 -9.73
C PHE A 71 -0.42 -9.35 -10.76
N LEU A 72 -1.72 -9.47 -10.51
CA LEU A 72 -2.64 -10.23 -11.36
C LEU A 72 -3.13 -9.44 -12.59
N THR A 73 -3.33 -8.13 -12.47
CA THR A 73 -4.00 -7.33 -13.52
C THR A 73 -3.07 -6.46 -14.38
N LEU A 74 -2.09 -5.79 -13.78
CA LEU A 74 -0.99 -5.18 -14.54
C LEU A 74 -0.02 -6.28 -14.89
#